data_AF-A0A2H5WYR9-F1
#
_entry.id   AF-A0A2H5WYR9-F1
#
_cell.length_a   1.000
_cell.length_b   1.000
_cell.length_c   1.000
_cell.angle_alpha   90.00
_cell.angle_beta   90.00
_cell.angle_gamma   90.00
#
_symmetry.space_group_name_H-M   'P 1'
#
loop_
_entity.id
_entity.type
_entity.pdbx_description
1 polymer ?
#
loop_
_entity_poly.entity_id
_entity_poly.type
_entity_poly.pdbx_seq_one_letter_code
_entity_poly.pdbx_strand_id
1 'polypeptide(L)'
;MAFLVVLMVLFGGMLAYGGDWLGRRLGKQRLSLLGLRPRYTATLITTLTGALTVALTVTGMTLANEAFREWITRGDQILIELRRNERLLHQRAAELKSLQQEVQQQTQELNRLRPEYERLKAQVPQLQQQLQQGQAQLTQMERQLQAEAKRVQALHAERGQLLQQVSALRQQSHALQREIAQLERTQQLLRNQNDLFAEENARLASENARMEKQNQQLSEQNAQLEAQNRTLEERNRQLETQNQHLLDRAAALRRQRDELQSEVGELLRLVNIRLMPIAVHAGEELNRIAFRPGLSEVRLRQMLSDMMQQAAEQARARGAAPGSDGRTVFIPEKVVRLTTGEQIKVDETASLETILRNIRESGEPVVALVVAVTNAAKGEPVPVEVRLFRNGVIFQAGQEIARTILDCRPAQDPFQQIVAFLRGDVRQAAIEAGVIPRVESQGAQPTVGEMDAATLLALAEKARRCPGERALLIARARQETRAGDKLELEFEVRPLSSAGRHSENAK
;
A
#
# COMPACT_ATOMS: atom_id res chain seq x y z
N MET A 1 -149.20 -133.07 -27.17
CA MET A 1 -148.84 -133.01 -28.60
C MET A 1 -149.08 -134.32 -29.34
N ALA A 2 -148.59 -135.47 -28.87
CA ALA A 2 -148.76 -136.75 -29.61
C ALA A 2 -150.22 -137.16 -29.88
N PHE A 3 -151.15 -136.95 -28.94
CA PHE A 3 -152.57 -137.31 -29.12
C PHE A 3 -153.28 -136.48 -30.22
N LEU A 4 -152.97 -135.18 -30.33
CA LEU A 4 -153.51 -134.29 -31.36
C LEU A 4 -153.02 -134.67 -32.77
N VAL A 5 -151.75 -135.11 -32.88
CA VAL A 5 -151.17 -135.56 -34.16
C VAL A 5 -151.88 -136.81 -34.66
N VAL A 6 -152.15 -137.79 -33.80
CA VAL A 6 -152.84 -139.03 -34.18
C VAL A 6 -154.29 -138.75 -34.63
N LEU A 7 -155.01 -137.86 -33.94
CA LEU A 7 -156.38 -137.49 -34.30
C LEU A 7 -156.44 -136.79 -35.68
N MET A 8 -155.50 -135.88 -35.97
CA MET A 8 -155.41 -135.20 -37.26
C MET A 8 -155.11 -136.17 -38.41
N VAL A 9 -154.25 -137.17 -38.20
CA VAL A 9 -153.94 -138.18 -39.23
C VAL A 9 -155.17 -139.04 -39.55
N LEU A 10 -155.94 -139.44 -38.53
CA LEU A 10 -157.19 -140.20 -38.72
C LEU A 10 -158.25 -139.38 -39.47
N PHE A 11 -158.44 -138.12 -39.08
CA PHE A 11 -159.41 -137.23 -39.74
C PHE A 11 -159.02 -136.91 -41.19
N GLY A 12 -157.72 -136.71 -41.45
CA GLY A 12 -157.18 -136.53 -42.80
C GLY A 12 -157.37 -137.77 -43.68
N GLY A 13 -157.17 -138.97 -43.13
CA GLY A 13 -157.41 -140.24 -43.84
C GLY A 13 -158.88 -140.44 -44.22
N MET A 14 -159.81 -140.08 -43.33
CA MET A 14 -161.24 -140.20 -43.59
C MET A 14 -161.72 -139.25 -44.69
N LEU A 15 -161.24 -138.01 -44.68
CA LEU A 15 -161.57 -137.01 -45.71
C LEU A 15 -160.96 -137.36 -47.08
N ALA A 16 -159.74 -137.90 -47.10
CA ALA A 16 -159.11 -138.36 -48.34
C ALA A 16 -159.92 -139.49 -49.01
N TYR A 17 -160.42 -140.45 -48.22
CA TYR A 17 -161.26 -141.54 -48.72
C TYR A 17 -162.59 -141.04 -49.33
N GLY A 18 -163.21 -140.03 -48.72
CA GLY A 18 -164.42 -139.40 -49.25
C GLY A 18 -164.19 -138.73 -50.62
N GLY A 19 -163.04 -138.06 -50.79
CA GLY A 19 -162.67 -137.41 -52.06
C GLY A 19 -162.51 -138.39 -53.23
N ASP A 20 -161.97 -139.59 -52.97
CA ASP A 20 -161.79 -140.63 -54.00
C ASP A 20 -163.11 -141.31 -54.38
N TRP A 21 -164.01 -141.47 -53.41
CA TRP A 21 -165.35 -142.02 -53.65
C TRP A 21 -166.20 -141.10 -54.55
N LEU A 22 -166.15 -139.79 -54.34
CA LEU A 22 -166.85 -138.81 -55.16
C LEU A 22 -166.34 -138.79 -56.61
N GLY A 23 -165.03 -138.92 -56.81
CA GLY A 23 -164.41 -139.00 -58.14
C GLY A 23 -164.89 -140.20 -58.96
N ARG A 24 -164.99 -141.39 -58.34
CA ARG A 24 -165.44 -142.62 -59.04
C ARG A 24 -166.90 -142.58 -59.47
N ARG A 25 -167.77 -141.95 -58.69
CA ARG A 25 -169.22 -141.89 -58.97
C ARG A 25 -169.52 -140.97 -60.15
N LEU A 26 -168.80 -139.85 -60.26
CA LEU A 26 -168.92 -138.91 -61.36
C LEU A 26 -168.38 -139.48 -62.69
N GLY A 27 -167.37 -140.37 -62.65
CA GLY A 27 -166.84 -141.04 -63.84
C GLY A 27 -167.84 -141.95 -64.58
N LYS A 28 -168.92 -142.40 -63.94
CA LYS A 28 -169.93 -143.27 -64.58
C LYS A 28 -171.07 -142.50 -65.27
N GLN A 29 -171.29 -141.24 -64.91
CA GLN A 29 -172.44 -140.47 -65.41
C GLN A 29 -172.24 -139.81 -66.79
N ARG A 30 -171.13 -140.09 -67.49
CA ARG A 30 -170.79 -139.49 -68.82
C ARG A 30 -170.97 -137.96 -68.86
N LEU A 31 -170.73 -137.29 -67.75
CA LEU A 31 -170.77 -135.84 -67.66
C LEU A 31 -169.43 -135.29 -68.20
N SER A 32 -169.49 -134.54 -69.30
CA SER A 32 -168.36 -133.75 -69.76
C SER A 32 -168.45 -132.35 -69.16
N LEU A 33 -167.46 -131.97 -68.35
CA LEU A 33 -167.20 -130.57 -68.06
C LEU A 33 -166.20 -130.07 -69.11
N LEU A 34 -166.57 -129.05 -69.87
CA LEU A 34 -165.68 -128.34 -70.80
C LEU A 34 -164.97 -129.25 -71.84
N GLY A 35 -165.71 -130.16 -72.49
CA GLY A 35 -165.21 -130.95 -73.62
C GLY A 35 -164.17 -132.04 -73.28
N LEU A 36 -163.86 -132.24 -72.00
CA LEU A 36 -162.87 -133.22 -71.57
C LEU A 36 -163.45 -134.64 -71.50
N ARG A 37 -162.63 -135.62 -71.90
CA ARG A 37 -162.97 -137.05 -71.88
C ARG A 37 -163.33 -137.47 -70.44
N PRO A 38 -164.42 -138.24 -70.20
CA PRO A 38 -164.99 -138.51 -68.87
C PRO A 38 -164.07 -139.04 -67.76
N ARG A 39 -162.84 -139.49 -68.08
CA ARG A 39 -161.83 -139.89 -67.08
C ARG A 39 -161.11 -138.71 -66.40
N TYR A 40 -160.90 -137.57 -67.06
CA TYR A 40 -160.06 -136.47 -66.51
C TYR A 40 -160.79 -135.61 -65.48
N THR A 41 -162.10 -135.42 -65.66
CA THR A 41 -162.94 -134.62 -64.75
C THR A 41 -162.96 -135.17 -63.33
N ALA A 42 -162.99 -136.50 -63.18
CA ALA A 42 -162.92 -137.16 -61.88
C ALA A 42 -161.59 -136.86 -61.16
N THR A 43 -160.48 -136.92 -61.91
CA THR A 43 -159.13 -136.73 -61.36
C THR A 43 -158.91 -135.32 -60.83
N LEU A 44 -159.45 -134.30 -61.51
CA LEU A 44 -159.32 -132.89 -61.12
C LEU A 44 -160.04 -132.58 -59.79
N ILE A 45 -161.22 -133.14 -59.59
CA ILE A 45 -161.99 -132.91 -58.36
C ILE A 45 -161.27 -133.55 -57.16
N THR A 46 -160.70 -134.74 -57.34
CA THR A 46 -159.95 -135.43 -56.28
C THR A 46 -158.71 -134.66 -55.85
N THR A 47 -157.93 -134.09 -56.77
CA THR A 47 -156.77 -133.25 -56.43
C THR A 47 -157.17 -131.94 -55.75
N LEU A 48 -158.27 -131.31 -56.18
CA LEU A 48 -158.76 -130.09 -55.53
C LEU A 48 -159.22 -130.36 -54.08
N THR A 49 -159.87 -131.50 -53.86
CA THR A 49 -160.33 -131.92 -52.53
C THR A 49 -159.13 -132.23 -51.63
N GLY A 50 -158.10 -132.91 -52.16
CA GLY A 50 -156.84 -133.14 -51.45
C GLY A 50 -156.13 -131.85 -51.06
N ALA A 51 -156.03 -130.87 -51.96
CA ALA A 51 -155.41 -129.57 -51.67
C ALA A 51 -156.16 -128.80 -50.57
N LEU A 52 -157.51 -128.84 -50.59
CA LEU A 52 -158.33 -128.19 -49.58
C LEU A 52 -158.08 -128.74 -48.17
N THR A 53 -157.85 -130.05 -48.04
CA THR A 53 -157.57 -130.68 -46.73
C THR A 53 -156.25 -130.21 -46.11
N VAL A 54 -155.16 -130.11 -46.87
CA VAL A 54 -153.85 -129.64 -46.35
C VAL A 54 -153.93 -128.19 -45.88
N ALA A 55 -154.58 -127.33 -46.66
CA ALA A 55 -154.77 -125.92 -46.30
C ALA A 55 -155.53 -125.75 -44.98
N LEU A 56 -156.60 -126.53 -44.78
CA LEU A 56 -157.38 -126.53 -43.53
C LEU A 56 -156.54 -127.03 -42.34
N THR A 57 -155.67 -128.02 -42.57
CA THR A 57 -154.78 -128.60 -41.54
C THR A 57 -153.74 -127.58 -41.06
N VAL A 58 -153.05 -126.93 -41.98
CA VAL A 58 -152.04 -125.89 -41.66
C VAL A 58 -152.70 -124.70 -40.95
N THR A 59 -153.86 -124.26 -41.46
CA THR A 59 -154.61 -123.15 -40.85
C THR A 59 -155.04 -123.50 -39.42
N GLY A 60 -155.55 -124.71 -39.21
CA GLY A 60 -155.91 -125.20 -37.88
C GLY A 60 -154.72 -125.25 -36.91
N MET A 61 -153.56 -125.75 -37.35
CA MET A 61 -152.35 -125.85 -36.51
C MET A 61 -151.78 -124.48 -36.10
N THR A 62 -151.91 -123.48 -36.98
CA THR A 62 -151.41 -122.12 -36.75
C THR A 62 -152.27 -121.36 -35.73
N LEU A 63 -153.58 -121.61 -35.72
CA LEU A 63 -154.51 -121.01 -34.75
C LEU A 63 -154.47 -121.72 -33.40
N ALA A 64 -154.32 -123.06 -33.39
CA ALA A 64 -154.41 -123.86 -32.16
C ALA A 64 -153.15 -123.82 -31.28
N ASN A 65 -151.98 -123.41 -31.81
CA ASN A 65 -150.72 -123.50 -31.08
C ASN A 65 -149.87 -122.21 -31.17
N GLU A 66 -149.77 -121.49 -30.06
CA GLU A 66 -149.01 -120.23 -29.97
C GLU A 66 -147.50 -120.41 -30.20
N ALA A 67 -146.91 -121.53 -29.77
CA ALA A 67 -145.48 -121.78 -29.93
C ALA A 67 -145.06 -121.96 -31.41
N PHE A 68 -145.97 -122.51 -32.23
CA PHE A 68 -145.71 -122.69 -33.66
C PHE A 68 -145.82 -121.37 -34.44
N ARG A 69 -146.72 -120.47 -34.01
CA ARG A 69 -146.89 -119.12 -34.58
C ARG A 69 -145.62 -118.26 -34.42
N GLU A 70 -144.96 -118.35 -33.27
CA GLU A 70 -143.75 -117.56 -32.98
C GLU A 70 -142.49 -118.13 -33.65
N TRP A 71 -142.37 -119.46 -33.72
CA TRP A 71 -141.25 -120.13 -34.39
C TRP A 71 -141.22 -119.85 -35.91
N ILE A 72 -142.37 -119.88 -36.59
CA ILE A 72 -142.46 -119.54 -38.03
C ILE A 72 -142.09 -118.07 -38.31
N THR A 73 -142.23 -117.17 -37.33
CA THR A 73 -142.08 -115.72 -37.57
C THR A 73 -140.73 -115.12 -37.14
N ARG A 74 -139.98 -115.71 -36.17
CA ARG A 74 -138.77 -115.06 -35.62
C ARG A 74 -137.49 -115.91 -35.49
N GLY A 75 -137.43 -117.14 -36.02
CA GLY A 75 -136.29 -118.05 -35.81
C GLY A 75 -134.90 -117.51 -36.19
N ASP A 76 -134.77 -116.73 -37.26
CA ASP A 76 -133.46 -116.29 -37.78
C ASP A 76 -132.77 -115.20 -36.94
N GLN A 77 -133.52 -114.39 -36.17
CA GLN A 77 -132.94 -113.23 -35.46
C GLN A 77 -132.10 -113.63 -34.24
N ILE A 78 -132.48 -114.70 -33.53
CA ILE A 78 -131.81 -115.14 -32.28
C ILE A 78 -130.39 -115.67 -32.54
N LEU A 79 -130.17 -116.35 -33.67
CA LEU A 79 -128.85 -116.90 -34.04
C LEU A 79 -127.83 -115.82 -34.39
N ILE A 80 -128.29 -114.67 -34.92
CA ILE A 80 -127.41 -113.56 -35.32
C ILE A 80 -126.89 -112.81 -34.08
N GLU A 81 -127.74 -112.59 -33.07
CA GLU A 81 -127.34 -111.89 -31.84
C GLU A 81 -126.28 -112.65 -31.04
N LEU A 82 -126.40 -113.97 -30.93
CA LEU A 82 -125.40 -114.81 -30.24
C LEU A 82 -124.01 -114.70 -30.88
N ARG A 83 -123.92 -114.81 -32.22
CA ARG A 83 -122.63 -114.68 -32.92
C ARG A 83 -122.05 -113.26 -32.80
N ARG A 84 -122.90 -112.24 -32.74
CA ARG A 84 -122.45 -110.84 -32.58
C ARG A 84 -121.85 -110.62 -31.19
N ASN A 85 -122.47 -111.17 -30.15
CA ASN A 85 -121.97 -111.09 -28.78
C ASN A 85 -120.64 -111.85 -28.57
N GLU A 86 -120.48 -113.03 -29.16
CA GLU A 86 -119.20 -113.75 -29.09
C GLU A 86 -118.05 -112.96 -29.73
N ARG A 87 -118.29 -112.33 -30.90
CA ARG A 87 -117.26 -111.48 -31.55
C ARG A 87 -116.90 -110.26 -30.71
N LEU A 88 -117.89 -109.61 -30.09
CA LEU A 88 -117.68 -108.48 -29.19
C LEU A 88 -116.85 -108.88 -27.97
N LEU A 89 -117.13 -110.05 -27.37
CA LEU A 89 -116.34 -110.58 -26.26
C LEU A 89 -114.89 -110.83 -26.67
N HIS A 90 -114.65 -111.44 -27.83
CA HIS A 90 -113.30 -111.65 -28.34
C HIS A 90 -112.55 -110.34 -28.64
N GLN A 91 -113.24 -109.34 -29.20
CA GLN A 91 -112.66 -108.01 -29.43
C GLN A 91 -112.28 -107.31 -28.12
N ARG A 92 -113.18 -107.30 -27.14
CA ARG A 92 -112.91 -106.69 -25.81
C ARG A 92 -111.81 -107.43 -25.06
N ALA A 93 -111.75 -108.76 -25.16
CA ALA A 93 -110.67 -109.54 -24.57
C ALA A 93 -109.30 -109.23 -25.22
N ALA A 94 -109.26 -109.03 -26.53
CA ALA A 94 -108.04 -108.61 -27.23
C ALA A 94 -107.61 -107.19 -26.86
N GLU A 95 -108.56 -106.26 -26.76
CA GLU A 95 -108.34 -104.86 -26.35
C GLU A 95 -107.81 -104.77 -24.91
N LEU A 96 -108.38 -105.53 -23.97
CA LEU A 96 -107.87 -105.61 -22.60
C LEU A 96 -106.45 -106.18 -22.55
N LYS A 97 -106.15 -107.18 -23.40
CA LYS A 97 -104.81 -107.77 -23.46
C LYS A 97 -103.78 -106.78 -24.02
N SER A 98 -104.11 -106.03 -25.07
CA SER A 98 -103.21 -105.01 -25.62
C SER A 98 -103.00 -103.86 -24.64
N LEU A 99 -104.07 -103.38 -23.99
CA LEU A 99 -103.97 -102.32 -22.99
C LEU A 99 -103.15 -102.77 -21.78
N GLN A 100 -103.30 -104.03 -21.35
CA GLN A 100 -102.50 -104.60 -20.28
C GLN A 100 -101.02 -104.74 -20.67
N GLN A 101 -100.71 -105.05 -21.93
CA GLN A 101 -99.33 -105.03 -22.45
C GLN A 101 -98.75 -103.60 -22.49
N GLU A 102 -99.53 -102.60 -22.90
CA GLU A 102 -99.10 -101.19 -22.93
C GLU A 102 -98.81 -100.66 -21.51
N VAL A 103 -99.69 -100.94 -20.55
CA VAL A 103 -99.46 -100.62 -19.13
C VAL A 103 -98.19 -101.32 -18.62
N GLN A 104 -97.95 -102.58 -18.99
CA GLN A 104 -96.73 -103.28 -18.62
C GLN A 104 -95.47 -102.65 -19.24
N GLN A 105 -95.52 -102.24 -20.50
CA GLN A 105 -94.40 -101.56 -21.17
C GLN A 105 -94.10 -100.20 -20.54
N GLN A 106 -95.11 -99.37 -20.33
CA GLN A 106 -94.96 -98.06 -19.67
C GLN A 106 -94.46 -98.23 -18.23
N THR A 107 -94.91 -99.27 -17.52
CA THR A 107 -94.41 -99.60 -16.18
C THR A 107 -92.93 -99.99 -16.22
N GLN A 108 -92.49 -100.76 -17.22
CA GLN A 108 -91.07 -101.09 -17.39
C GLN A 108 -90.23 -99.86 -17.73
N GLU A 109 -90.73 -98.95 -18.57
CA GLU A 109 -90.06 -97.71 -18.95
C GLU A 109 -89.92 -96.76 -17.74
N LEU A 110 -90.99 -96.60 -16.95
CA LEU A 110 -90.94 -95.88 -15.68
C LEU A 110 -89.95 -96.54 -14.70
N ASN A 111 -89.93 -97.87 -14.61
CA ASN A 111 -88.99 -98.58 -13.76
C ASN A 111 -87.53 -98.45 -14.23
N ARG A 112 -87.27 -98.17 -15.52
CA ARG A 112 -85.93 -97.87 -16.06
C ARG A 112 -85.53 -96.41 -15.87
N LEU A 113 -86.44 -95.47 -16.12
CA LEU A 113 -86.18 -94.02 -15.98
C LEU A 113 -86.08 -93.57 -14.51
N ARG A 114 -86.85 -94.20 -13.61
CA ARG A 114 -86.86 -93.87 -12.18
C ARG A 114 -85.46 -93.92 -11.54
N PRO A 115 -84.65 -94.98 -11.67
CA PRO A 115 -83.30 -94.98 -11.11
C PRO A 115 -82.36 -93.96 -11.77
N GLU A 116 -82.54 -93.61 -13.05
CA GLU A 116 -81.74 -92.56 -13.70
C GLU A 116 -82.10 -91.17 -13.17
N TYR A 117 -83.40 -90.86 -13.04
CA TYR A 117 -83.87 -89.63 -12.40
C TYR A 117 -83.39 -89.51 -10.96
N GLU A 118 -83.48 -90.59 -10.17
CA GLU A 118 -82.99 -90.58 -8.78
C GLU A 118 -81.46 -90.41 -8.72
N ARG A 119 -80.69 -91.01 -9.64
CA ARG A 119 -79.24 -90.78 -9.75
C ARG A 119 -78.92 -89.33 -10.09
N LEU A 120 -79.60 -88.76 -11.09
CA LEU A 120 -79.37 -87.38 -11.51
C LEU A 120 -79.76 -86.40 -10.39
N LYS A 121 -80.92 -86.64 -9.74
CA LYS A 121 -81.37 -85.89 -8.57
C LYS A 121 -80.40 -86.00 -7.41
N ALA A 122 -79.78 -87.17 -7.19
CA ALA A 122 -78.74 -87.35 -6.18
C ALA A 122 -77.41 -86.65 -6.54
N GLN A 123 -77.13 -86.39 -7.82
CA GLN A 123 -75.96 -85.62 -8.26
C GLN A 123 -76.14 -84.10 -8.09
N VAL A 124 -77.37 -83.57 -8.15
CA VAL A 124 -77.67 -82.15 -7.94
C VAL A 124 -77.07 -81.60 -6.63
N PRO A 125 -77.27 -82.21 -5.43
CA PRO A 125 -76.68 -81.69 -4.20
C PRO A 125 -75.15 -81.75 -4.21
N GLN A 126 -74.55 -82.76 -4.86
CA GLN A 126 -73.10 -82.87 -4.99
C GLN A 126 -72.53 -81.75 -5.87
N LEU A 127 -73.15 -81.47 -7.02
CA LEU A 127 -72.76 -80.36 -7.90
C LEU A 127 -73.00 -78.99 -7.24
N GLN A 128 -74.11 -78.82 -6.51
CA GLN A 128 -74.36 -77.62 -5.71
C GLN A 128 -73.29 -77.43 -4.63
N GLN A 129 -72.89 -78.50 -3.95
CA GLN A 129 -71.81 -78.44 -2.96
C GLN A 129 -70.46 -78.09 -3.61
N GLN A 130 -70.14 -78.66 -4.77
CA GLN A 130 -68.94 -78.31 -5.52
C GLN A 130 -68.95 -76.84 -5.97
N LEU A 131 -70.10 -76.32 -6.42
CA LEU A 131 -70.24 -74.92 -6.82
C LEU A 131 -70.10 -73.99 -5.60
N GLN A 132 -70.69 -74.33 -4.46
CA GLN A 132 -70.51 -73.58 -3.21
C GLN A 132 -69.05 -73.60 -2.74
N GLN A 133 -68.38 -74.75 -2.80
CA GLN A 133 -66.96 -74.87 -2.48
C GLN A 133 -66.10 -74.04 -3.43
N GLY A 134 -66.38 -74.08 -4.73
CA GLY A 134 -65.69 -73.27 -5.74
C GLY A 134 -65.90 -71.77 -5.52
N GLN A 135 -67.12 -71.34 -5.20
CA GLN A 135 -67.42 -69.94 -4.86
C GLN A 135 -66.72 -69.50 -3.57
N ALA A 136 -66.66 -70.36 -2.56
CA ALA A 136 -65.91 -70.09 -1.33
C ALA A 136 -64.40 -69.98 -1.59
N GLN A 137 -63.84 -70.84 -2.45
CA GLN A 137 -62.44 -70.77 -2.87
C GLN A 137 -62.14 -69.49 -3.67
N LEU A 138 -63.01 -69.11 -4.61
CA LEU A 138 -62.86 -67.86 -5.36
C LEU A 138 -62.89 -66.63 -4.46
N THR A 139 -63.86 -66.54 -3.55
CA THR A 139 -63.94 -65.42 -2.59
C THR A 139 -62.75 -65.39 -1.64
N GLN A 140 -62.22 -66.55 -1.23
CA GLN A 140 -60.97 -66.61 -0.46
C GLN A 140 -59.77 -66.11 -1.29
N MET A 141 -59.65 -66.54 -2.55
CA MET A 141 -58.56 -66.16 -3.44
C MET A 141 -58.61 -64.69 -3.83
N GLU A 142 -59.81 -64.12 -4.03
CA GLU A 142 -60.03 -62.68 -4.23
C GLU A 142 -59.59 -61.87 -3.01
N ARG A 143 -59.92 -62.32 -1.80
CA ARG A 143 -59.45 -61.67 -0.56
C ARG A 143 -57.93 -61.74 -0.42
N GLN A 144 -57.32 -62.88 -0.77
CA GLN A 144 -55.87 -63.02 -0.80
C GLN A 144 -55.23 -62.07 -1.82
N LEU A 145 -55.76 -61.99 -3.04
CA LEU A 145 -55.28 -61.08 -4.07
C LEU A 145 -55.40 -59.62 -3.64
N GLN A 146 -56.51 -59.23 -2.99
CA GLN A 146 -56.68 -57.88 -2.44
C GLN A 146 -55.70 -57.58 -1.30
N ALA A 147 -55.46 -58.54 -0.41
CA ALA A 147 -54.48 -58.38 0.66
C ALA A 147 -53.06 -58.25 0.11
N GLU A 148 -52.72 -59.06 -0.89
CA GLU A 148 -51.40 -59.02 -1.54
C GLU A 148 -51.21 -57.74 -2.36
N ALA A 149 -52.25 -57.27 -3.06
CA ALA A 149 -52.22 -55.98 -3.76
C ALA A 149 -51.98 -54.82 -2.79
N LYS A 150 -52.63 -54.83 -1.61
CA LYS A 150 -52.36 -53.84 -0.55
C LYS A 150 -50.94 -53.93 -0.01
N ARG A 151 -50.40 -55.14 0.17
CA ARG A 151 -48.99 -55.34 0.58
C ARG A 151 -48.02 -54.79 -0.45
N VAL A 152 -48.24 -55.07 -1.74
CA VAL A 152 -47.42 -54.55 -2.83
C VAL A 152 -47.48 -53.01 -2.88
N GLN A 153 -48.66 -52.40 -2.70
CA GLN A 153 -48.79 -50.95 -2.60
C GLN A 153 -48.03 -50.37 -1.41
N ALA A 154 -48.12 -50.98 -0.23
CA ALA A 154 -47.37 -50.57 0.96
C ALA A 154 -45.86 -50.66 0.75
N LEU A 155 -45.37 -51.78 0.18
CA LEU A 155 -43.96 -51.96 -0.16
C LEU A 155 -43.47 -50.97 -1.22
N HIS A 156 -44.30 -50.61 -2.19
CA HIS A 156 -43.96 -49.56 -3.16
C HIS A 156 -43.82 -48.19 -2.49
N ALA A 157 -44.71 -47.85 -1.55
CA ALA A 157 -44.62 -46.61 -0.78
C ALA A 157 -43.36 -46.59 0.10
N GLU A 158 -43.07 -47.69 0.81
CA GLU A 158 -41.86 -47.83 1.62
C GLU A 158 -40.59 -47.74 0.77
N ARG A 159 -40.55 -48.42 -0.38
CA ARG A 159 -39.46 -48.28 -1.35
C ARG A 159 -39.29 -46.83 -1.82
N GLY A 160 -40.39 -46.11 -2.05
CA GLY A 160 -40.36 -44.69 -2.39
C GLY A 160 -39.73 -43.84 -1.29
N GLN A 161 -40.12 -44.05 -0.03
CA GLN A 161 -39.54 -43.38 1.13
C GLN A 161 -38.05 -43.70 1.31
N LEU A 162 -37.65 -44.97 1.18
CA LEU A 162 -36.26 -45.39 1.27
C LEU A 162 -35.41 -44.78 0.16
N LEU A 163 -35.91 -44.69 -1.08
CA LEU A 163 -35.22 -44.03 -2.18
C LEU A 163 -35.02 -42.52 -1.91
N GLN A 164 -36.02 -41.85 -1.35
CA GLN A 164 -35.90 -40.45 -0.91
C GLN A 164 -34.85 -40.30 0.18
N GLN A 165 -34.84 -41.17 1.19
CA GLN A 165 -33.83 -41.15 2.26
C GLN A 165 -32.42 -41.37 1.73
N VAL A 166 -32.22 -42.36 0.84
CA VAL A 166 -30.93 -42.61 0.19
C VAL A 166 -30.48 -41.40 -0.62
N SER A 167 -31.40 -40.73 -1.33
CA SER A 167 -31.06 -39.53 -2.09
C SER A 167 -30.65 -38.35 -1.19
N ALA A 168 -31.35 -38.16 -0.06
CA ALA A 168 -31.03 -37.14 0.92
C ALA A 168 -29.68 -37.40 1.60
N LEU A 169 -29.42 -38.66 2.00
CA LEU A 169 -28.14 -39.07 2.58
C LEU A 169 -26.98 -38.88 1.60
N ARG A 170 -27.18 -39.18 0.30
CA ARG A 170 -26.17 -38.91 -0.73
C ARG A 170 -25.87 -37.42 -0.87
N GLN A 171 -26.91 -36.57 -0.86
CA GLN A 171 -26.72 -35.12 -0.91
C GLN A 171 -25.96 -34.61 0.33
N GLN A 172 -26.30 -35.10 1.52
CA GLN A 172 -25.57 -34.78 2.76
C GLN A 172 -24.11 -35.24 2.70
N SER A 173 -23.85 -36.46 2.22
CA SER A 173 -22.48 -36.97 2.06
C SER A 173 -21.67 -36.10 1.10
N HIS A 174 -22.25 -35.67 -0.03
CA HIS A 174 -21.59 -34.75 -0.95
C HIS A 174 -21.36 -33.35 -0.35
N ALA A 175 -22.30 -32.84 0.45
CA ALA A 175 -22.13 -31.56 1.14
C ALA A 175 -20.97 -31.64 2.14
N LEU A 176 -20.94 -32.69 2.98
CA LEU A 176 -19.86 -32.94 3.94
C LEU A 176 -18.51 -33.15 3.24
N GLN A 177 -18.46 -33.86 2.12
CA GLN A 177 -17.23 -34.01 1.32
C GLN A 177 -16.69 -32.65 0.83
N ARG A 178 -17.56 -31.73 0.41
CA ARG A 178 -17.14 -30.37 0.02
C ARG A 178 -16.63 -29.57 1.21
N GLU A 179 -17.30 -29.69 2.36
CA GLU A 179 -16.90 -29.02 3.60
C GLU A 179 -15.53 -29.52 4.08
N ILE A 180 -15.31 -30.83 4.09
CA ILE A 180 -14.01 -31.44 4.41
C ILE A 180 -12.92 -30.90 3.47
N ALA A 181 -13.17 -30.90 2.15
CA ALA A 181 -12.21 -30.36 1.18
C ALA A 181 -11.93 -28.86 1.38
N GLN A 182 -12.92 -28.07 1.82
CA GLN A 182 -12.72 -26.67 2.18
C GLN A 182 -11.88 -26.52 3.45
N LEU A 183 -12.17 -27.30 4.49
CA LEU A 183 -11.43 -27.30 5.74
C LEU A 183 -9.98 -27.73 5.55
N GLU A 184 -9.71 -28.74 4.72
CA GLU A 184 -8.36 -29.17 4.37
C GLU A 184 -7.57 -28.05 3.67
N ARG A 185 -8.19 -27.32 2.73
CA ARG A 185 -7.56 -26.16 2.08
C ARG A 185 -7.26 -25.05 3.09
N THR A 186 -8.19 -24.75 3.98
CA THR A 186 -8.00 -23.75 5.04
C THR A 186 -6.89 -24.16 5.99
N GLN A 187 -6.85 -25.43 6.40
CA GLN A 187 -5.80 -25.96 7.26
C GLN A 187 -4.43 -25.86 6.58
N GLN A 188 -4.33 -26.18 5.30
CA GLN A 188 -3.08 -26.05 4.54
C GLN A 188 -2.64 -24.59 4.42
N LEU A 189 -3.58 -23.68 4.17
CA LEU A 189 -3.28 -22.25 4.14
C LEU A 189 -2.76 -21.75 5.49
N LEU A 190 -3.41 -22.13 6.60
CA LEU A 190 -2.98 -21.76 7.95
C LEU A 190 -1.61 -22.35 8.29
N ARG A 191 -1.30 -23.59 7.87
CA ARG A 191 0.04 -24.18 8.02
C ARG A 191 1.08 -23.37 7.29
N ASN A 192 0.85 -23.07 6.01
CA ASN A 192 1.77 -22.26 5.20
C ASN A 192 1.98 -20.86 5.82
N GLN A 193 0.92 -20.24 6.36
CA GLN A 193 1.05 -18.96 7.06
C GLN A 193 1.87 -19.07 8.35
N ASN A 194 1.66 -20.13 9.15
CA ASN A 194 2.44 -20.36 10.36
C ASN A 194 3.92 -20.61 10.04
N ASP A 195 4.23 -21.34 8.97
CA ASP A 195 5.60 -21.58 8.53
C ASP A 195 6.27 -20.26 8.11
N LEU A 196 5.56 -19.41 7.36
CA LEU A 196 6.05 -18.06 7.00
C LEU A 196 6.29 -17.18 8.23
N PHE A 197 5.36 -17.17 9.19
CA PHE A 197 5.55 -16.43 10.44
C PHE A 197 6.71 -16.99 11.28
N ALA A 198 6.93 -18.30 11.27
CA ALA A 198 8.08 -18.90 11.95
C ALA A 198 9.40 -18.47 11.31
N GLU A 199 9.48 -18.43 9.97
CA GLU A 199 10.64 -17.91 9.26
C GLU A 199 10.90 -16.43 9.53
N GLU A 200 9.85 -15.60 9.51
CA GLU A 200 9.94 -14.17 9.82
C GLU A 200 10.40 -13.92 11.25
N ASN A 201 9.84 -14.64 12.22
CA ASN A 201 10.27 -14.57 13.62
C ASN A 201 11.74 -15.00 13.79
N ALA A 202 12.18 -16.03 13.09
CA ALA A 202 13.58 -16.45 13.12
C ALA A 202 14.52 -15.38 12.53
N ARG A 203 14.11 -14.71 11.45
CA ARG A 203 14.85 -13.57 10.86
C ARG A 203 14.94 -12.40 11.83
N LEU A 204 13.82 -11.98 12.41
CA LEU A 204 13.76 -10.89 13.39
C LEU A 204 14.59 -11.20 14.63
N ALA A 205 14.57 -12.45 15.12
CA ALA A 205 15.43 -12.87 16.22
C ALA A 205 16.92 -12.76 15.87
N SER A 206 17.31 -13.16 14.66
CA SER A 206 18.70 -12.99 14.19
C SER A 206 19.08 -11.51 14.03
N GLU A 207 18.17 -10.65 13.60
CA GLU A 207 18.42 -9.22 13.44
C GLU A 207 18.56 -8.53 14.81
N ASN A 208 17.68 -8.84 15.75
CA ASN A 208 17.78 -8.38 17.13
C ASN A 208 19.09 -8.79 17.79
N ALA A 209 19.53 -10.05 17.62
CA ALA A 209 20.81 -10.50 18.15
C ALA A 209 22.01 -9.76 17.52
N ARG A 210 21.92 -9.34 16.26
CA ARG A 210 22.96 -8.50 15.61
C ARG A 210 22.95 -7.09 16.18
N MET A 211 21.78 -6.48 16.32
CA MET A 211 21.64 -5.14 16.90
C MET A 211 22.13 -5.11 18.36
N GLU A 212 21.84 -6.14 19.13
CA GLU A 212 22.33 -6.25 20.51
C GLU A 212 23.86 -6.31 20.56
N LYS A 213 24.50 -7.10 19.68
CA LYS A 213 25.97 -7.09 19.53
C LYS A 213 26.52 -5.72 19.12
N GLN A 214 25.86 -5.03 18.20
CA GLN A 214 26.28 -3.67 17.80
C GLN A 214 26.16 -2.68 18.96
N ASN A 215 25.08 -2.75 19.73
CA ASN A 215 24.90 -1.91 20.91
C ASN A 215 25.96 -2.19 21.99
N GLN A 216 26.28 -3.46 22.23
CA GLN A 216 27.39 -3.84 23.12
C GLN A 216 28.71 -3.25 22.63
N GLN A 217 29.02 -3.40 21.35
CA GLN A 217 30.25 -2.84 20.75
C GLN A 217 30.31 -1.31 20.86
N LEU A 218 29.22 -0.61 20.59
CA LEU A 218 29.15 0.85 20.76
C LEU A 218 29.31 1.26 22.22
N SER A 219 28.73 0.52 23.16
CA SER A 219 28.90 0.77 24.58
C SER A 219 30.36 0.60 25.02
N GLU A 220 31.04 -0.44 24.52
CA GLU A 220 32.46 -0.66 24.78
C GLU A 220 33.32 0.47 24.20
N GLN A 221 33.04 0.90 22.97
CA GLN A 221 33.72 2.03 22.34
C GLN A 221 33.52 3.33 23.12
N ASN A 222 32.30 3.60 23.58
CA ASN A 222 32.02 4.78 24.40
C ASN A 222 32.80 4.72 25.73
N ALA A 223 32.81 3.57 26.41
CA ALA A 223 33.61 3.40 27.63
C ALA A 223 35.11 3.61 27.37
N GLN A 224 35.62 3.15 26.21
CA GLN A 224 37.00 3.37 25.81
C GLN A 224 37.30 4.84 25.54
N LEU A 225 36.41 5.55 24.83
CA LEU A 225 36.55 6.99 24.57
C LEU A 225 36.48 7.81 25.87
N GLU A 226 35.61 7.44 26.80
CA GLU A 226 35.55 8.07 28.12
C GLU A 226 36.88 7.89 28.89
N ALA A 227 37.46 6.69 28.86
CA ALA A 227 38.77 6.44 29.47
C ALA A 227 39.89 7.23 28.80
N GLN A 228 39.87 7.35 27.47
CA GLN A 228 40.82 8.18 26.73
C GLN A 228 40.68 9.67 27.09
N ASN A 229 39.45 10.19 27.15
CA ASN A 229 39.19 11.57 27.55
C ASN A 229 39.70 11.85 28.96
N ARG A 230 39.45 10.96 29.93
CA ARG A 230 40.02 11.10 31.28
C ARG A 230 41.55 11.14 31.27
N THR A 231 42.18 10.27 30.47
CA THR A 231 43.64 10.25 30.32
C THR A 231 44.17 11.56 29.71
N LEU A 232 43.47 12.10 28.71
CA LEU A 232 43.84 13.39 28.09
C LEU A 232 43.65 14.55 29.05
N GLU A 233 42.58 14.56 29.84
CA GLU A 233 42.36 15.55 30.90
C GLU A 233 43.48 15.53 31.93
N GLU A 234 43.89 14.34 32.38
CA GLU A 234 45.04 14.18 33.28
C GLU A 234 46.34 14.69 32.65
N ARG A 235 46.58 14.37 31.36
CA ARG A 235 47.74 14.86 30.61
C ARG A 235 47.74 16.38 30.49
N ASN A 236 46.58 16.98 30.22
CA ASN A 236 46.43 18.42 30.13
C ASN A 236 46.70 19.09 31.47
N ARG A 237 46.16 18.57 32.58
CA ARG A 237 46.49 19.07 33.94
C ARG A 237 47.99 18.97 34.23
N GLN A 238 48.63 17.87 33.81
CA GLN A 238 50.07 17.71 33.95
C GLN A 238 50.84 18.74 33.13
N LEU A 239 50.44 18.99 31.88
CA LEU A 239 51.05 19.99 31.01
C LEU A 239 50.83 21.42 31.52
N GLU A 240 49.65 21.73 32.06
CA GLU A 240 49.37 23.01 32.73
C GLU A 240 50.30 23.23 33.91
N THR A 241 50.49 22.20 34.75
CA THR A 241 51.42 22.24 35.88
C THR A 241 52.86 22.43 35.41
N GLN A 242 53.28 21.73 34.35
CA GLN A 242 54.60 21.91 33.74
C GLN A 242 54.78 23.33 33.16
N ASN A 243 53.75 23.86 32.49
CA ASN A 243 53.78 25.21 31.96
C ASN A 243 53.88 26.26 33.07
N GLN A 244 53.14 26.10 34.17
CA GLN A 244 53.29 26.96 35.35
C GLN A 244 54.72 26.89 35.91
N HIS A 245 55.26 25.69 36.08
CA HIS A 245 56.65 25.53 36.53
C HIS A 245 57.66 26.16 35.56
N LEU A 246 57.46 26.05 34.25
CA LEU A 246 58.30 26.69 33.24
C LEU A 246 58.16 28.21 33.26
N LEU A 247 56.95 28.75 33.47
CA LEU A 247 56.70 30.18 33.63
C LEU A 247 57.38 30.71 34.90
N ASP A 248 57.28 30.00 36.01
CA ASP A 248 57.97 30.34 37.25
C ASP A 248 59.48 30.30 37.08
N ARG A 249 60.00 29.28 36.40
CA ARG A 249 61.43 29.17 36.08
C ARG A 249 61.86 30.26 35.11
N ALA A 250 61.06 30.63 34.13
CA ALA A 250 61.33 31.74 33.23
C ALA A 250 61.28 33.09 33.97
N ALA A 251 60.38 33.27 34.93
CA ALA A 251 60.32 34.44 35.79
C ALA A 251 61.52 34.51 36.75
N ALA A 252 61.96 33.37 37.29
CA ALA A 252 63.17 33.27 38.10
C ALA A 252 64.43 33.57 37.26
N LEU A 253 64.54 33.01 36.05
CA LEU A 253 65.62 33.31 35.12
C LEU A 253 65.59 34.76 34.64
N ARG A 254 64.40 35.36 34.47
CA ARG A 254 64.27 36.79 34.20
C ARG A 254 64.79 37.61 35.37
N ARG A 255 64.39 37.30 36.60
CA ARG A 255 64.95 37.95 37.80
C ARG A 255 66.47 37.81 37.87
N GLN A 256 66.99 36.61 37.66
CA GLN A 256 68.43 36.36 37.65
C GLN A 256 69.13 37.11 36.50
N ARG A 257 68.50 37.21 35.33
CA ARG A 257 69.00 38.02 34.21
C ARG A 257 68.95 39.50 34.53
N ASP A 258 67.89 40.01 35.15
CA ASP A 258 67.75 41.41 35.53
C ASP A 258 68.77 41.76 36.65
N GLU A 259 68.99 40.85 37.60
CA GLU A 259 70.09 40.92 38.59
C GLU A 259 71.45 40.92 37.91
N LEU A 260 71.72 39.95 37.02
CA LEU A 260 72.94 39.91 36.23
C LEU A 260 73.07 41.11 35.29
N GLN A 261 71.99 41.69 34.77
CA GLN A 261 72.01 42.90 33.95
C GLN A 261 72.20 44.16 34.79
N SER A 262 71.77 44.14 36.05
CA SER A 262 72.08 45.16 37.04
C SER A 262 73.54 45.05 37.46
N GLU A 263 74.04 43.84 37.70
CA GLU A 263 75.44 43.57 38.02
C GLU A 263 76.37 43.80 36.83
N VAL A 264 75.95 43.41 35.62
CA VAL A 264 76.55 43.77 34.33
C VAL A 264 76.31 45.25 34.05
N GLY A 265 75.27 45.91 34.55
CA GLY A 265 75.03 47.34 34.42
C GLY A 265 75.93 48.16 35.35
N GLU A 266 76.23 47.64 36.53
CA GLU A 266 77.25 48.10 37.47
C GLU A 266 78.65 47.82 36.92
N LEU A 267 78.88 46.63 36.34
CA LEU A 267 80.13 46.26 35.65
C LEU A 267 80.28 46.97 34.30
N LEU A 268 79.23 47.33 33.58
CA LEU A 268 79.25 48.16 32.37
C LEU A 268 79.30 49.63 32.77
N ARG A 269 78.80 50.07 33.93
CA ARG A 269 79.25 51.36 34.50
C ARG A 269 80.77 51.36 34.71
N LEU A 270 81.36 50.19 34.94
CA LEU A 270 82.81 49.95 34.94
C LEU A 270 83.43 49.65 33.54
N VAL A 271 82.67 49.15 32.54
CA VAL A 271 83.20 48.57 31.27
C VAL A 271 82.30 48.85 30.04
N ASN A 272 81.52 49.95 29.99
CA ASN A 272 80.56 50.20 28.90
C ASN A 272 81.26 50.40 27.55
N ILE A 273 81.46 49.33 26.78
CA ILE A 273 81.88 49.41 25.39
C ILE A 273 81.04 48.42 24.57
N ARG A 274 80.08 48.96 23.79
CA ARG A 274 79.66 48.32 22.54
C ARG A 274 80.95 48.12 21.74
N LEU A 275 81.34 46.86 21.49
CA LEU A 275 82.64 46.54 20.86
C LEU A 275 82.80 47.14 19.44
N MET A 276 81.70 47.55 18.81
CA MET A 276 81.70 48.23 17.52
C MET A 276 81.35 49.72 17.67
N PRO A 277 82.10 50.64 17.02
CA PRO A 277 81.77 52.06 16.99
C PRO A 277 80.35 52.30 16.46
N ILE A 278 79.67 53.32 17.00
CA ILE A 278 78.37 53.78 16.49
C ILE A 278 78.60 54.42 15.10
N ALA A 279 77.79 54.03 14.12
CA ALA A 279 77.81 54.59 12.77
C ALA A 279 76.88 55.81 12.67
N VAL A 280 75.67 55.70 13.24
CA VAL A 280 74.70 56.80 13.28
C VAL A 280 74.08 56.85 14.66
N HIS A 281 74.07 58.03 15.26
CA HIS A 281 73.48 58.21 16.58
C HIS A 281 72.01 58.59 16.50
N ALA A 282 71.25 58.24 17.53
CA ALA A 282 69.86 58.63 17.68
C ALA A 282 69.72 60.16 17.67
N GLY A 283 68.78 60.67 16.90
CA GLY A 283 68.52 62.10 16.73
C GLY A 283 69.35 62.78 15.64
N GLU A 284 70.32 62.09 15.02
CA GLU A 284 71.05 62.64 13.87
C GLU A 284 70.15 62.76 12.65
N GLU A 285 70.22 63.91 11.98
CA GLU A 285 69.58 64.17 10.70
C GLU A 285 70.45 63.59 9.57
N LEU A 286 69.89 62.64 8.82
CA LEU A 286 70.56 62.00 7.68
C LEU A 286 70.28 62.73 6.37
N ASN A 287 69.09 63.29 6.22
CA ASN A 287 68.71 64.04 5.02
C ASN A 287 67.58 65.03 5.30
N ARG A 288 67.49 66.09 4.48
CA ARG A 288 66.43 67.11 4.53
C ARG A 288 66.04 67.57 3.12
N ILE A 289 64.75 67.53 2.83
CA ILE A 289 64.21 67.99 1.54
C ILE A 289 63.02 68.91 1.75
N ALA A 290 62.99 70.01 1.00
CA ALA A 290 61.86 70.94 0.94
C ALA A 290 60.94 70.62 -0.25
N PHE A 291 59.65 70.58 0.02
CA PHE A 291 58.57 70.31 -0.93
C PHE A 291 57.77 71.59 -1.18
N ARG A 292 57.56 71.90 -2.46
CA ARG A 292 56.70 73.00 -2.89
C ARG A 292 55.23 72.52 -2.95
N PRO A 293 54.25 73.40 -2.72
CA PRO A 293 52.84 73.06 -2.88
C PRO A 293 52.53 72.78 -4.35
N GLY A 294 51.52 71.93 -4.60
CA GLY A 294 51.03 71.64 -5.96
C GLY A 294 51.86 70.65 -6.79
N LEU A 295 52.82 69.94 -6.19
CA LEU A 295 53.53 68.86 -6.86
C LEU A 295 52.57 67.72 -7.23
N SER A 296 52.78 67.10 -8.40
CA SER A 296 52.07 65.89 -8.76
C SER A 296 52.45 64.73 -7.84
N GLU A 297 51.52 63.80 -7.62
CA GLU A 297 51.76 62.65 -6.74
C GLU A 297 52.98 61.82 -7.19
N VAL A 298 53.14 61.62 -8.49
CA VAL A 298 54.29 60.91 -9.08
C VAL A 298 55.59 61.62 -8.73
N ARG A 299 55.63 62.95 -8.85
CA ARG A 299 56.83 63.73 -8.53
C ARG A 299 57.13 63.70 -7.04
N LEU A 300 56.10 63.74 -6.19
CA LEU A 300 56.25 63.69 -4.74
C LEU A 300 56.77 62.32 -4.26
N ARG A 301 56.23 61.22 -4.79
CA ARG A 301 56.72 59.85 -4.54
C ARG A 301 58.19 59.71 -4.94
N GLN A 302 58.55 60.20 -6.12
CA GLN A 302 59.94 60.18 -6.58
C GLN A 302 60.86 60.93 -5.61
N MET A 303 60.49 62.16 -5.22
CA MET A 303 61.30 62.97 -4.31
C MET A 303 61.44 62.34 -2.91
N LEU A 304 60.40 61.66 -2.39
CA LEU A 304 60.50 60.93 -1.12
C LEU A 304 61.36 59.68 -1.23
N SER A 305 61.29 58.97 -2.35
CA SER A 305 62.18 57.83 -2.62
C SER A 305 63.64 58.28 -2.70
N ASP A 306 63.90 59.36 -3.45
CA ASP A 306 65.23 59.97 -3.56
C ASP A 306 65.74 60.43 -2.17
N MET A 307 64.84 60.97 -1.34
CA MET A 307 65.16 61.38 0.04
C MET A 307 65.66 60.21 0.89
N MET A 308 64.96 59.09 0.85
CA MET A 308 65.30 57.88 1.61
C MET A 308 66.57 57.22 1.08
N GLN A 309 66.77 57.24 -0.24
CA GLN A 309 67.99 56.73 -0.86
C GLN A 309 69.22 57.56 -0.46
N GLN A 310 69.12 58.89 -0.50
CA GLN A 310 70.19 59.78 -0.05
C GLN A 310 70.48 59.61 1.45
N ALA A 311 69.45 59.42 2.28
CA ALA A 311 69.65 59.11 3.70
C ALA A 311 70.37 57.77 3.90
N ALA A 312 70.06 56.76 3.09
CA ALA A 312 70.76 55.48 3.09
C ALA A 312 72.24 55.61 2.67
N GLU A 313 72.53 56.43 1.66
CA GLU A 313 73.89 56.74 1.22
C GLU A 313 74.70 57.44 2.33
N GLN A 314 74.09 58.41 3.01
CA GLN A 314 74.70 59.10 4.16
C GLN A 314 74.96 58.13 5.33
N ALA A 315 74.02 57.24 5.63
CA ALA A 315 74.22 56.21 6.65
C ALA A 315 75.35 55.24 6.26
N ARG A 316 75.43 54.79 5.00
CA ARG A 316 76.51 53.92 4.50
C ARG A 316 77.87 54.60 4.59
N ALA A 317 77.95 55.87 4.24
CA ALA A 317 79.19 56.66 4.37
C ALA A 317 79.71 56.70 5.81
N ARG A 318 78.81 56.62 6.80
CA ARG A 318 79.15 56.55 8.23
C ARG A 318 79.38 55.14 8.76
N GLY A 319 79.25 54.11 7.92
CA GLY A 319 79.55 52.71 8.23
C GLY A 319 78.34 51.84 8.57
N ALA A 320 77.12 52.32 8.34
CA ALA A 320 75.93 51.46 8.39
C ALA A 320 75.92 50.49 7.20
N ALA A 321 75.30 49.32 7.37
CA ALA A 321 75.18 48.31 6.32
C ALA A 321 73.71 47.93 6.08
N PRO A 322 73.36 47.39 4.89
CA PRO A 322 72.00 46.94 4.64
C PRO A 322 71.58 45.80 5.57
N GLY A 323 70.32 45.83 6.02
CA GLY A 323 69.69 44.76 6.78
C GLY A 323 69.29 43.57 5.92
N SER A 324 68.52 42.65 6.49
CA SER A 324 68.00 41.45 5.80
C SER A 324 67.07 41.77 4.61
N ASP A 325 66.50 42.97 4.59
CA ASP A 325 65.65 43.51 3.52
C ASP A 325 66.46 44.24 2.42
N GLY A 326 67.80 44.23 2.52
CA GLY A 326 68.70 44.89 1.57
C GLY A 326 68.81 46.41 1.74
N ARG A 327 68.12 47.01 2.73
CA ARG A 327 68.06 48.46 2.93
C ARG A 327 68.91 48.88 4.11
N THR A 328 69.66 49.98 3.93
CA THR A 328 70.52 50.53 5.00
C THR A 328 69.72 51.45 5.93
N VAL A 329 68.64 52.03 5.42
CA VAL A 329 67.73 52.87 6.20
C VAL A 329 66.32 52.32 6.00
N PHE A 330 65.56 52.22 7.08
CA PHE A 330 64.19 51.72 7.06
C PHE A 330 63.33 52.45 8.08
N ILE A 331 62.03 52.56 7.81
CA ILE A 331 61.05 53.06 8.79
C ILE A 331 60.52 51.85 9.57
N PRO A 332 60.73 51.77 10.91
CA PRO A 332 60.30 50.63 11.69
C PRO A 332 58.77 50.51 11.72
N GLU A 333 58.26 49.27 11.69
CA GLU A 333 56.84 48.98 11.85
C GLU A 333 56.33 49.50 13.21
N LYS A 334 55.20 50.19 13.20
CA LYS A 334 54.56 50.70 14.42
C LYS A 334 53.18 50.07 14.59
N VAL A 335 52.93 49.49 15.76
CA VAL A 335 51.59 49.02 16.14
C VAL A 335 50.88 50.19 16.80
N VAL A 336 49.94 50.80 16.08
CA VAL A 336 49.13 51.89 16.60
C VAL A 336 47.84 51.31 17.17
N ARG A 337 47.59 51.57 18.45
CA ARG A 337 46.30 51.24 19.08
C ARG A 337 45.36 52.41 18.91
N LEU A 338 44.28 52.20 18.15
CA LEU A 338 43.23 53.19 17.97
C LEU A 338 42.44 53.38 19.28
N THR A 339 41.79 54.53 19.41
CA THR A 339 40.83 54.83 20.49
C THR A 339 39.64 53.87 20.51
N THR A 340 39.38 53.15 19.41
CA THR A 340 38.39 52.07 19.29
C THR A 340 38.86 50.73 19.89
N GLY A 341 40.13 50.62 20.30
CA GLY A 341 40.74 49.40 20.85
C GLY A 341 41.40 48.49 19.82
N GLU A 342 41.24 48.77 18.53
CA GLU A 342 41.84 48.04 17.42
C GLU A 342 43.34 48.36 17.27
N GLN A 343 44.16 47.33 16.99
CA GLN A 343 45.60 47.50 16.76
C GLN A 343 45.88 47.41 15.26
N ILE A 344 46.30 48.52 14.67
CA ILE A 344 46.71 48.56 13.27
C ILE A 344 48.23 48.48 13.22
N LYS A 345 48.74 47.47 12.50
CA LYS A 345 50.15 47.43 12.10
C LYS A 345 50.33 48.43 10.96
N VAL A 346 51.05 49.50 11.24
CA VAL A 346 51.47 50.47 10.24
C VAL A 346 52.84 50.02 9.76
N ASP A 347 52.84 49.41 8.58
CA ASP A 347 54.07 49.08 7.89
C ASP A 347 54.71 50.35 7.28
N GLU A 348 55.92 50.16 6.73
CA GLU A 348 56.66 51.26 6.11
C GLU A 348 55.92 51.87 4.92
N THR A 349 55.24 51.05 4.11
CA THR A 349 54.45 51.52 2.98
C THR A 349 53.31 52.42 3.45
N ALA A 350 52.54 52.01 4.46
CA ALA A 350 51.48 52.81 5.06
C ALA A 350 52.00 54.10 5.72
N SER A 351 53.20 54.05 6.30
CA SER A 351 53.88 55.23 6.85
C SER A 351 54.22 56.24 5.76
N LEU A 352 54.81 55.77 4.65
CA LEU A 352 55.15 56.61 3.49
C LEU A 352 53.91 57.17 2.80
N GLU A 353 52.84 56.38 2.64
CA GLU A 353 51.55 56.86 2.11
C GLU A 353 50.94 57.95 2.99
N THR A 354 51.05 57.81 4.32
CA THR A 354 50.58 58.84 5.26
C THR A 354 51.41 60.12 5.15
N ILE A 355 52.73 60.01 5.02
CA ILE A 355 53.62 61.16 4.78
C ILE A 355 53.27 61.86 3.46
N LEU A 356 53.09 61.08 2.38
CA LEU A 356 52.67 61.54 1.06
C LEU A 356 51.36 62.33 1.14
N ARG A 357 50.35 61.77 1.80
CA ARG A 357 49.05 62.42 2.01
C ARG A 357 49.18 63.72 2.78
N ASN A 358 49.91 63.72 3.89
CA ASN A 358 50.10 64.91 4.73
C ASN A 358 50.80 66.06 3.99
N ILE A 359 51.78 65.76 3.13
CA ILE A 359 52.45 66.79 2.31
C ILE A 359 51.52 67.35 1.22
N ARG A 360 50.61 66.55 0.67
CA ARG A 360 49.65 67.01 -0.36
C ARG A 360 48.53 67.85 0.24
N GLU A 361 47.98 67.39 1.35
CA GLU A 361 46.85 68.04 2.03
C GLU A 361 47.26 69.36 2.72
N SER A 362 48.54 69.55 3.02
CA SER A 362 49.01 70.77 3.69
C SER A 362 48.69 72.04 2.89
N GLY A 363 48.70 72.00 1.55
CA GLY A 363 48.54 73.17 0.68
C GLY A 363 49.67 74.22 0.79
N GLU A 364 50.53 74.09 1.78
CA GLU A 364 51.66 74.95 2.13
C GLU A 364 52.98 74.25 1.81
N PRO A 365 54.10 74.99 1.63
CA PRO A 365 55.43 74.40 1.55
C PRO A 365 55.75 73.59 2.82
N VAL A 366 56.34 72.39 2.65
CA VAL A 366 56.69 71.47 3.75
C VAL A 366 58.17 71.13 3.65
N VAL A 367 58.85 70.93 4.77
CA VAL A 367 60.20 70.36 4.82
C VAL A 367 60.17 69.06 5.59
N ALA A 368 60.76 68.02 5.02
CA ALA A 368 60.85 66.70 5.63
C ALA A 368 62.30 66.41 6.03
N LEU A 369 62.48 65.87 7.25
CA LEU A 369 63.78 65.48 7.79
C LEU A 369 63.78 63.97 8.04
N VAL A 370 64.80 63.27 7.56
CA VAL A 370 65.05 61.87 7.90
C VAL A 370 65.95 61.83 9.12
N VAL A 371 65.46 61.32 10.24
CA VAL A 371 66.16 61.32 11.53
C VAL A 371 66.29 59.91 12.06
N ALA A 372 67.48 59.55 12.56
CA ALA A 372 67.71 58.26 13.19
C ALA A 372 66.95 58.16 14.53
N VAL A 373 66.19 57.07 14.71
CA VAL A 373 65.37 56.86 15.92
C VAL A 373 66.20 56.26 17.06
N THR A 374 67.19 55.41 16.73
CA THR A 374 68.07 54.75 17.69
C THR A 374 69.52 54.75 17.21
N ASN A 375 70.48 54.57 18.12
CA ASN A 375 71.90 54.40 17.77
C ASN A 375 72.10 53.11 16.96
N ALA A 376 72.62 53.22 15.74
CA ALA A 376 72.99 52.10 14.88
C ALA A 376 74.51 51.90 14.88
N ALA A 377 74.99 50.68 15.16
CA ALA A 377 76.41 50.36 15.12
C ALA A 377 76.93 50.21 13.69
N LYS A 378 78.25 50.27 13.51
CA LYS A 378 78.87 49.91 12.21
C LYS A 378 78.45 48.50 11.80
N GLY A 379 77.97 48.36 10.57
CA GLY A 379 77.47 47.09 10.03
C GLY A 379 75.98 46.82 10.25
N GLU A 380 75.24 47.71 10.91
CA GLU A 380 73.81 47.57 11.15
C GLU A 380 72.99 48.51 10.25
N PRO A 381 71.72 48.15 9.94
CA PRO A 381 70.79 49.08 9.33
C PRO A 381 70.32 50.14 10.33
N VAL A 382 70.01 51.33 9.84
CA VAL A 382 69.60 52.48 10.65
C VAL A 382 68.08 52.62 10.62
N PRO A 383 67.39 52.45 11.76
CA PRO A 383 65.98 52.77 11.86
C PRO A 383 65.79 54.29 11.87
N VAL A 384 64.95 54.79 10.97
CA VAL A 384 64.69 56.23 10.82
C VAL A 384 63.21 56.57 10.94
N GLU A 385 62.93 57.84 11.14
CA GLU A 385 61.62 58.43 10.96
C GLU A 385 61.70 59.67 10.09
N VAL A 386 60.61 59.97 9.39
CA VAL A 386 60.46 61.19 8.59
C VAL A 386 59.63 62.19 9.39
N ARG A 387 60.25 63.30 9.78
CA ARG A 387 59.59 64.40 10.49
C ARG A 387 59.19 65.49 9.50
N LEU A 388 57.92 65.88 9.51
CA LEU A 388 57.38 66.93 8.63
C LEU A 388 57.20 68.23 9.41
N PHE A 389 57.66 69.33 8.83
CA PHE A 389 57.48 70.67 9.37
C PHE A 389 56.97 71.61 8.29
N ARG A 390 56.19 72.62 8.70
CA ARG A 390 55.78 73.70 7.78
C ARG A 390 57.01 74.51 7.37
N ASN A 391 57.17 74.75 6.07
CA ASN A 391 58.31 75.45 5.49
C ASN A 391 57.97 76.89 5.08
N GLY A 392 57.40 77.63 6.03
CA GLY A 392 57.08 79.05 5.88
C GLY A 392 58.33 79.92 5.84
N VAL A 393 58.17 81.14 5.33
CA VAL A 393 59.22 82.18 5.38
C VAL A 393 59.34 82.66 6.83
N ILE A 394 60.54 82.55 7.41
CA ILE A 394 60.83 82.97 8.78
C ILE A 394 61.46 84.36 8.80
N PHE A 395 62.41 84.61 7.89
CA PHE A 395 63.06 85.91 7.75
C PHE A 395 62.96 86.44 6.31
N GLN A 396 62.67 87.73 6.17
CA GLN A 396 62.79 88.47 4.92
C GLN A 396 64.25 88.89 4.68
N ALA A 397 64.63 89.12 3.42
CA ALA A 397 65.96 89.64 3.09
C ALA A 397 66.22 90.99 3.80
N GLY A 398 67.35 91.11 4.49
CA GLY A 398 67.74 92.27 5.29
C GLY A 398 67.07 92.39 6.66
N GLN A 399 66.17 91.47 7.02
CA GLN A 399 65.51 91.47 8.33
C GLN A 399 66.54 91.22 9.43
N GLU A 400 66.44 91.99 10.51
CA GLU A 400 67.27 91.81 11.68
C GLU A 400 66.86 90.56 12.46
N ILE A 401 67.85 89.74 12.83
CA ILE A 401 67.66 88.50 13.59
C ILE A 401 67.98 88.74 15.06
N ALA A 402 69.15 89.32 15.33
CA ALA A 402 69.59 89.70 16.67
C ALA A 402 70.59 90.85 16.59
N ARG A 403 70.80 91.53 17.72
CA ARG A 403 71.82 92.57 17.88
C ARG A 403 72.55 92.40 19.20
N THR A 404 73.82 92.79 19.25
CA THR A 404 74.62 92.82 20.49
C THR A 404 75.57 94.00 20.51
N ILE A 405 76.06 94.34 21.69
CA ILE A 405 77.08 95.39 21.88
C ILE A 405 78.44 94.72 21.98
N LEU A 406 79.34 95.03 21.05
CA LEU A 406 80.74 94.62 21.08
C LEU A 406 81.57 95.62 21.90
N ASP A 407 82.35 95.11 22.84
CA ASP A 407 83.39 95.86 23.54
C ASP A 407 84.72 95.70 22.80
N CYS A 408 85.22 96.81 22.26
CA CYS A 408 86.39 96.83 21.39
C CYS A 408 87.64 97.37 22.08
N ARG A 409 87.61 97.53 23.42
CA ARG A 409 88.78 97.98 24.19
C ARG A 409 89.90 96.92 24.12
N PRO A 410 91.18 97.31 24.19
CA PRO A 410 92.32 96.40 23.96
C PRO A 410 92.38 95.16 24.86
N ALA A 411 91.73 95.22 26.03
CA ALA A 411 91.69 94.12 27.00
C ALA A 411 90.65 93.04 26.69
N GLN A 412 89.73 93.29 25.76
CA GLN A 412 88.68 92.36 25.34
C GLN A 412 88.98 91.80 23.97
N ASP A 413 88.55 90.56 23.71
CA ASP A 413 88.60 89.95 22.39
C ASP A 413 87.23 90.06 21.70
N PRO A 414 87.06 90.97 20.71
CA PRO A 414 85.79 91.11 19.99
C PRO A 414 85.40 89.83 19.25
N PHE A 415 86.37 89.00 18.88
CA PHE A 415 86.10 87.77 18.14
C PHE A 415 85.37 86.73 19.00
N GLN A 416 85.80 86.54 20.25
CA GLN A 416 85.11 85.68 21.22
C GLN A 416 83.66 86.14 21.44
N GLN A 417 83.43 87.46 21.56
CA GLN A 417 82.09 88.04 21.71
C GLN A 417 81.21 87.77 20.49
N ILE A 418 81.76 87.89 19.27
CA ILE A 418 81.05 87.55 18.03
C ILE A 418 80.68 86.07 17.99
N VAL A 419 81.61 85.16 18.30
CA VAL A 419 81.32 83.72 18.30
C VAL A 419 80.24 83.37 19.35
N ALA A 420 80.30 83.98 20.53
CA ALA A 420 79.27 83.82 21.55
C ALA A 420 77.90 84.34 21.09
N PHE A 421 77.85 85.51 20.47
CA PHE A 421 76.64 86.09 19.88
C PHE A 421 76.03 85.19 18.79
N LEU A 422 76.86 84.61 17.93
CA LEU A 422 76.40 83.71 16.86
C LEU A 422 75.86 82.38 17.40
N ARG A 423 76.57 81.75 18.34
CA ARG A 423 76.19 80.46 18.93
C ARG A 423 75.09 80.58 19.99
N GLY A 424 74.95 81.74 20.61
CA GLY A 424 73.93 82.06 21.61
C GLY A 424 72.75 82.78 20.97
N ASP A 425 72.83 84.10 20.93
CA ASP A 425 71.70 85.00 20.64
C ASP A 425 71.12 84.80 19.24
N VAL A 426 71.96 84.76 18.19
CA VAL A 426 71.48 84.60 16.80
C VAL A 426 70.83 83.23 16.60
N ARG A 427 71.48 82.17 17.11
CA ARG A 427 70.94 80.81 17.04
C ARG A 427 69.61 80.71 17.79
N GLN A 428 69.54 81.23 19.02
CA GLN A 428 68.35 81.17 19.84
C GLN A 428 67.20 81.95 19.18
N ALA A 429 67.45 83.18 18.73
CA ALA A 429 66.47 84.00 18.03
C ALA A 429 65.97 83.32 16.75
N ALA A 430 66.85 82.67 15.99
CA ALA A 430 66.45 81.92 14.79
C ALA A 430 65.57 80.71 15.12
N ILE A 431 65.90 79.92 16.14
CA ILE A 431 65.10 78.77 16.57
C ILE A 431 63.73 79.23 17.09
N GLU A 432 63.69 80.28 17.92
CA GLU A 432 62.44 80.86 18.45
C GLU A 432 61.55 81.43 17.35
N ALA A 433 62.15 82.04 16.32
CA ALA A 433 61.41 82.50 15.14
C ALA A 433 60.86 81.36 14.28
N GLY A 434 61.37 80.13 14.43
CA GLY A 434 60.88 78.93 13.74
C GLY A 434 61.84 78.33 12.71
N VAL A 435 63.12 78.71 12.70
CA VAL A 435 64.15 78.01 11.90
C VAL A 435 64.42 76.63 12.50
N ILE A 436 64.35 75.59 11.66
CA ILE A 436 64.52 74.20 12.07
C ILE A 436 66.02 73.90 12.12
N PRO A 437 66.59 73.67 13.32
CA PRO A 437 68.01 73.44 13.46
C PRO A 437 68.43 72.10 12.85
N ARG A 438 69.68 72.02 12.38
CA ARG A 438 70.32 70.82 11.85
C ARG A 438 71.15 70.16 12.95
N VAL A 439 71.02 68.84 13.06
CA VAL A 439 71.79 68.02 14.00
C VAL A 439 72.60 67.01 13.21
N GLU A 440 73.85 67.38 12.89
CA GLU A 440 74.71 66.58 12.01
C GLU A 440 75.35 65.38 12.69
N SER A 441 75.63 65.50 14.00
CA SER A 441 76.22 64.44 14.82
C SER A 441 75.81 64.52 16.29
N GLN A 442 75.88 63.41 17.01
CA GLN A 442 75.55 63.37 18.44
C GLN A 442 76.43 64.32 19.26
N GLY A 443 75.79 65.13 20.11
CA GLY A 443 76.50 66.08 20.98
C GLY A 443 76.97 67.35 20.28
N ALA A 444 76.87 67.43 18.94
CA ALA A 444 77.02 68.70 18.25
C ALA A 444 75.87 69.63 18.63
N GLN A 445 76.18 70.91 18.84
CA GLN A 445 75.13 71.90 19.06
C GLN A 445 74.30 72.03 17.77
N PRO A 446 72.95 72.02 17.87
CA PRO A 446 72.11 72.18 16.69
C PRO A 446 72.43 73.50 15.99
N THR A 447 72.67 73.47 14.68
CA THR A 447 73.05 74.65 13.89
C THR A 447 71.86 75.17 13.09
N VAL A 448 71.70 76.49 12.97
CA VAL A 448 70.63 77.10 12.14
C VAL A 448 71.15 77.60 10.79
N GLY A 449 72.47 77.70 10.64
CA GLY A 449 73.14 78.21 9.46
C GLY A 449 74.63 77.85 9.49
N GLU A 450 75.27 78.03 8.35
CA GLU A 450 76.71 77.87 8.19
C GLU A 450 77.33 79.24 7.94
N MET A 451 78.52 79.46 8.51
CA MET A 451 79.31 80.63 8.19
C MET A 451 80.69 80.16 7.80
N ASP A 452 81.13 80.52 6.61
CA ASP A 452 82.46 80.16 6.16
C ASP A 452 83.55 80.88 6.98
N ALA A 453 84.74 80.28 7.04
CA ALA A 453 85.85 80.81 7.82
C ALA A 453 86.31 82.18 7.31
N ALA A 454 86.15 82.45 6.01
CA ALA A 454 86.53 83.72 5.39
C ALA A 454 85.62 84.88 5.84
N THR A 455 84.31 84.65 5.93
CA THR A 455 83.30 85.61 6.37
C THR A 455 83.43 85.86 7.87
N LEU A 456 83.66 84.80 8.66
CA LEU A 456 83.98 84.92 10.09
C LEU A 456 85.25 85.77 10.33
N LEU A 457 86.30 85.54 9.53
CA LEU A 457 87.55 86.29 9.61
C LEU A 457 87.38 87.74 9.15
N ALA A 458 86.67 87.98 8.06
CA ALA A 458 86.36 89.33 7.57
C ALA A 458 85.51 90.11 8.59
N LEU A 459 84.58 89.44 9.29
CA LEU A 459 83.81 90.03 10.38
C LEU A 459 84.71 90.35 11.59
N ALA A 460 85.64 89.45 11.93
CA ALA A 460 86.63 89.68 12.99
C ALA A 460 87.53 90.87 12.69
N GLU A 461 87.99 91.02 11.44
CA GLU A 461 88.78 92.18 11.01
C GLU A 461 87.98 93.49 11.02
N LYS A 462 86.72 93.46 10.55
CA LYS A 462 85.82 94.62 10.63
C LYS A 462 85.56 95.02 12.09
N ALA A 463 85.41 94.05 12.99
CA ALA A 463 85.26 94.29 14.42
C ALA A 463 86.57 94.76 15.09
N ARG A 464 87.75 94.38 14.61
CA ARG A 464 89.01 94.98 15.10
C ARG A 464 89.16 96.45 14.72
N ARG A 465 88.59 96.86 13.57
CA ARG A 465 88.56 98.26 13.11
C ARG A 465 87.40 99.07 13.73
N CYS A 466 86.91 98.66 14.91
CA CYS A 466 85.73 99.26 15.56
C CYS A 466 85.73 100.79 15.47
N PRO A 467 84.57 101.40 15.15
CA PRO A 467 84.46 102.85 15.03
C PRO A 467 84.46 103.59 16.40
N GLY A 468 84.88 102.94 17.51
CA GLY A 468 84.92 103.49 18.87
C GLY A 468 85.24 102.42 19.94
N GLU A 469 85.14 102.76 21.24
CA GLU A 469 85.34 101.80 22.36
C GLU A 469 84.25 100.70 22.40
N ARG A 470 83.06 101.00 21.87
CA ARG A 470 81.94 100.07 21.74
C ARG A 470 81.29 100.21 20.38
N ALA A 471 80.86 99.10 19.80
CA ALA A 471 80.14 99.07 18.53
C ALA A 471 78.88 98.21 18.64
N LEU A 472 77.83 98.57 17.92
CA LEU A 472 76.62 97.76 17.79
C LEU A 472 76.82 96.79 16.63
N LEU A 473 76.78 95.49 16.90
CA LEU A 473 76.76 94.43 15.90
C LEU A 473 75.32 93.99 15.68
N ILE A 474 74.89 94.02 14.42
CA ILE A 474 73.56 93.57 14.00
C ILE A 474 73.74 92.40 13.02
N ALA A 475 73.11 91.26 13.32
CA ALA A 475 73.00 90.15 12.38
C ALA A 475 71.66 90.26 11.64
N ARG A 476 71.73 90.28 10.31
CA ARG A 476 70.57 90.30 9.41
C ARG A 476 70.54 89.03 8.56
N ALA A 477 69.35 88.63 8.14
CA ALA A 477 69.20 87.59 7.13
C ALA A 477 69.66 88.14 5.78
N ARG A 478 70.64 87.49 5.14
CA ARG A 478 71.15 87.92 3.82
C ARG A 478 70.09 87.80 2.71
N GLN A 479 69.21 86.81 2.85
CA GLN A 479 68.16 86.50 1.89
C GLN A 479 66.89 86.02 2.60
N GLU A 480 65.79 85.88 1.85
CA GLU A 480 64.59 85.21 2.35
C GLU A 480 64.97 83.82 2.88
N THR A 481 64.68 83.54 4.15
CA THR A 481 65.03 82.28 4.80
C THR A 481 63.75 81.58 5.25
N ARG A 482 63.54 80.35 4.78
CA ARG A 482 62.44 79.50 5.23
C ARG A 482 62.86 78.60 6.38
N ALA A 483 61.88 78.03 7.07
CA ALA A 483 62.10 77.20 8.25
C ALA A 483 63.13 76.07 8.02
N GLY A 484 63.14 75.45 6.83
CA GLY A 484 64.05 74.36 6.47
C GLY A 484 65.41 74.80 5.91
N ASP A 485 65.58 76.06 5.55
CA ASP A 485 66.77 76.55 4.84
C ASP A 485 67.97 76.72 5.79
N LYS A 486 69.17 76.86 5.22
CA LYS A 486 70.34 77.28 5.98
C LYS A 486 70.26 78.80 6.13
N LEU A 487 70.37 79.29 7.37
CA LEU A 487 70.38 80.72 7.65
C LEU A 487 71.68 81.35 7.17
N GLU A 488 71.59 82.15 6.10
CA GLU A 488 72.70 82.96 5.62
C GLU A 488 72.67 84.35 6.27
N LEU A 489 73.78 84.74 6.88
CA LEU A 489 73.88 85.96 7.66
C LEU A 489 74.63 87.05 6.90
N GLU A 490 74.15 88.28 7.06
CA GLU A 490 74.87 89.50 6.73
C GLU A 490 75.04 90.33 8.00
N PHE A 491 76.22 90.95 8.15
CA PHE A 491 76.57 91.66 9.37
C PHE A 491 76.75 93.14 9.13
N GLU A 492 76.18 93.94 10.02
CA GLU A 492 76.32 95.38 10.04
C GLU A 492 76.92 95.82 11.37
N VAL A 493 78.01 96.59 11.32
CA VAL A 493 78.66 97.16 12.51
C VAL A 493 78.46 98.67 12.51
N ARG A 494 77.74 99.18 13.50
CA ARG A 494 77.47 100.63 13.66
C ARG A 494 78.19 101.19 14.88
N PRO A 495 78.71 102.43 14.84
CA PRO A 495 79.16 103.12 16.05
C PRO A 495 77.99 103.33 17.00
N LEU A 496 78.19 103.08 18.29
CA LEU A 496 77.29 103.55 19.33
C LEU A 496 77.50 105.06 19.49
N SER A 497 76.79 105.87 18.70
CA SER A 497 76.86 107.31 18.86
C SER A 497 76.22 107.72 20.20
N SER A 498 76.97 108.48 20.99
CA SER A 498 76.51 109.06 22.24
C SER A 498 75.54 110.21 21.96
N ALA A 499 74.25 109.91 21.77
CA ALA A 499 73.19 110.93 21.71
C ALA A 499 71.92 110.43 22.38
N GLY A 500 71.66 110.91 23.60
CA GLY A 500 70.44 110.62 24.35
C GLY A 500 70.54 110.57 25.87
N ARG A 501 71.39 111.38 26.52
CA ARG A 501 71.08 111.83 27.88
C ARG A 501 70.00 112.91 27.77
N HIS A 502 68.76 112.61 28.14
CA HIS A 502 67.82 113.45 28.91
C HIS A 502 66.35 113.19 28.56
N SER A 503 65.52 113.24 29.63
CA SER A 503 64.08 113.01 29.72
C SER A 503 63.71 111.50 29.69
N GLU A 504 63.01 110.92 30.66
CA GLU A 504 61.99 111.47 31.55
C GLU A 504 61.88 110.65 32.85
N ASN A 505 61.84 111.36 33.98
CA ASN A 505 61.09 110.93 35.14
C ASN A 505 59.61 110.87 34.74
N ALA A 506 58.93 109.73 34.94
CA ALA A 506 57.61 109.62 35.60
C ALA A 506 56.90 108.31 35.23
N LYS A 507 56.55 107.55 36.28
CA LYS A 507 55.65 106.39 36.41
C LYS A 507 56.22 105.00 36.16
#